data_AF-A0A951YF32-F1
#
_entry.id   AF-A0A951YF32-F1
#
_cell.length_a   1.000
_cell.length_b   1.000
_cell.length_c   1.000
_cell.angle_alpha   90.00
_cell.angle_beta   90.00
_cell.angle_gamma   90.00
#
_symmetry.space_group_name_H-M   'P 1'
#
loop_
_entity.id
_entity.type
_entity.pdbx_description
1 polymer ?
#
loop_
_entity_poly.entity_id
_entity_poly.type
_entity_poly.pdbx_seq_one_letter_code
_entity_poly.pdbx_strand_id
1 'polypeptide(L)'
;MKQLFAAVLAILLLAGCSEEQEERSPEVLLEKMEQDYLGQIARLGILDLYQEVKWRLYCNHCDVPVKNCMGRELRGVTYGMLDLKVFYLKYENGKGELAYTFIYDNSLQCSLEEVPGNKIHGIGFVKDGIKPLYYISAGEAGHISIKCDTMADISECPTRMINPDQPVVRKFLLKNRNKLNPWFHMQAVKRGFLPED
;
A
#
# COMPACT_ATOMS: atom_id res chain seq x y z
N MET A 1 52.63 -7.96 20.95
CA MET A 1 51.55 -7.25 21.66
C MET A 1 51.09 -5.98 20.94
N LYS A 2 51.97 -5.01 20.61
CA LYS A 2 51.56 -3.78 19.89
C LYS A 2 50.90 -3.99 18.52
N GLN A 3 51.34 -4.99 17.76
CA GLN A 3 50.75 -5.31 16.44
C GLN A 3 49.37 -5.97 16.53
N LEU A 4 49.06 -6.67 17.63
CA LEU A 4 47.76 -7.30 17.83
C LEU A 4 46.68 -6.25 18.14
N PHE A 5 47.05 -5.22 18.89
CA PHE A 5 46.14 -4.11 19.23
C PHE A 5 45.75 -3.28 18.01
N ALA A 6 46.69 -3.04 17.08
CA ALA A 6 46.42 -2.32 15.84
C ALA A 6 45.46 -3.09 14.92
N ALA A 7 45.59 -4.42 14.85
CA ALA A 7 44.70 -5.27 14.05
C ALA A 7 43.26 -5.30 14.61
N VAL A 8 43.08 -5.38 15.93
CA VAL A 8 41.76 -5.34 16.57
C VAL A 8 41.08 -3.99 16.37
N LEU A 9 41.83 -2.89 16.45
CA LEU A 9 41.28 -1.54 16.21
C LEU A 9 40.85 -1.33 14.75
N ALA A 10 41.61 -1.87 13.79
CA ALA A 10 41.26 -1.81 12.38
C ALA A 10 40.01 -2.64 12.03
N ILE A 11 39.84 -3.81 12.65
CA ILE A 11 38.64 -4.66 12.48
C ILE A 11 37.39 -3.97 13.08
N LEU A 12 37.52 -3.33 14.23
CA LEU A 12 36.42 -2.58 14.86
C LEU A 12 35.99 -1.35 14.03
N LEU A 13 36.95 -0.65 13.41
CA LEU A 13 36.66 0.48 12.52
C LEU A 13 35.97 0.05 11.20
N LEU A 14 36.31 -1.13 10.68
CA LEU A 14 35.67 -1.68 9.49
C LEU A 14 34.26 -2.24 9.77
N ALA A 15 34.02 -2.80 10.96
CA ALA A 15 32.70 -3.29 11.37
C ALA A 15 31.69 -2.15 11.61
N GLY A 16 32.15 -1.00 12.14
CA GLY A 16 31.28 0.16 12.36
C GLY A 16 30.81 0.85 11.07
N CYS A 17 31.56 0.74 9.97
CA CYS A 17 31.16 1.33 8.69
C CYS A 17 30.13 0.48 7.93
N SER A 18 30.07 -0.84 8.14
CA SER A 18 29.09 -1.69 7.46
C SER A 18 27.66 -1.50 7.99
N GLU A 19 27.48 -1.33 9.32
CA GLU A 19 26.17 -1.09 9.92
C GLU A 19 25.57 0.25 9.46
N GLU A 20 26.38 1.32 9.40
CA GLU A 20 25.90 2.65 9.01
C GLU A 20 25.53 2.74 7.51
N GLN A 21 26.09 1.86 6.68
CA GLN A 21 25.79 1.80 5.25
C GLN A 21 24.53 0.96 4.96
N GLU A 22 24.27 -0.08 5.76
CA GLU A 22 23.07 -0.93 5.68
C GLU A 22 21.81 -0.18 6.15
N GLU A 23 21.91 0.64 7.21
CA GLU A 23 20.83 1.50 7.71
C GLU A 23 20.35 2.58 6.71
N ARG A 24 21.18 2.93 5.72
CA ARG A 24 20.87 3.96 4.71
C ARG A 24 20.34 3.41 3.40
N SER A 25 20.17 2.08 3.28
CA SER A 25 19.54 1.50 2.10
C SER A 25 18.08 1.99 1.97
N PRO A 26 17.60 2.28 0.75
CA PRO A 26 16.21 2.67 0.51
C PRO A 26 15.20 1.68 1.09
N GLU A 27 15.53 0.38 1.06
CA GLU A 27 14.75 -0.71 1.62
C GLU A 27 14.53 -0.57 3.12
N VAL A 28 15.63 -0.42 3.89
CA VAL A 28 15.58 -0.28 5.34
C VAL A 28 14.84 1.00 5.74
N LEU A 29 15.02 2.08 4.97
CA LEU A 29 14.28 3.33 5.20
C LEU A 29 12.77 3.16 5.00
N LEU A 30 12.35 2.50 3.91
CA LEU A 30 10.95 2.23 3.63
C LEU A 30 10.30 1.33 4.68
N GLU A 31 11.01 0.31 5.16
CA GLU A 31 10.55 -0.55 6.25
C GLU A 31 10.40 0.22 7.56
N LYS A 32 11.39 1.03 7.94
CA LYS A 32 11.32 1.84 9.15
C LYS A 32 10.16 2.84 9.12
N MET A 33 9.98 3.52 7.99
CA MET A 33 8.83 4.42 7.79
C MET A 33 7.50 3.69 7.93
N GLU A 34 7.37 2.50 7.34
CA GLU A 34 6.16 1.69 7.47
C GLU A 34 5.90 1.30 8.93
N GLN A 35 6.91 0.84 9.67
CA GLN A 35 6.77 0.50 11.08
C GLN A 35 6.34 1.69 11.94
N ASP A 36 6.90 2.88 11.69
CA ASP A 36 6.52 4.10 12.40
C ASP A 36 5.04 4.45 12.17
N TYR A 37 4.55 4.31 10.93
CA TYR A 37 3.14 4.53 10.62
C TYR A 37 2.24 3.45 11.21
N LEU A 38 2.64 2.18 11.19
CA LEU A 38 1.89 1.09 11.83
C LEU A 38 1.75 1.32 13.34
N GLY A 39 2.81 1.79 14.00
CA GLY A 39 2.77 2.19 15.41
C GLY A 39 1.80 3.34 15.67
N GLN A 40 1.75 4.34 14.79
CA GLN A 40 0.78 5.44 14.88
C GLN A 40 -0.67 4.96 14.65
N ILE A 41 -0.91 4.11 13.66
CA ILE A 41 -2.21 3.49 13.39
C ILE A 41 -2.73 2.73 14.62
N ALA A 42 -1.86 1.96 15.27
CA ALA A 42 -2.20 1.25 16.50
C ALA A 42 -2.55 2.22 17.64
N ARG A 43 -1.74 3.27 17.85
CA ARG A 43 -2.02 4.31 18.87
C ARG A 43 -3.31 5.08 18.62
N LEU A 44 -3.62 5.36 17.35
CA LEU A 44 -4.86 6.01 16.96
C LEU A 44 -6.06 5.08 17.08
N GLY A 45 -5.87 3.76 17.16
CA GLY A 45 -6.95 2.78 17.25
C GLY A 45 -7.72 2.62 15.93
N ILE A 46 -7.04 2.83 14.80
CA ILE A 46 -7.66 2.82 13.45
C ILE A 46 -7.23 1.60 12.62
N LEU A 47 -6.85 0.51 13.27
CA LEU A 47 -6.33 -0.69 12.60
C LEU A 47 -7.35 -1.29 11.60
N ASP A 48 -8.61 -1.37 11.99
CA ASP A 48 -9.67 -1.90 11.11
C ASP A 48 -9.86 -1.04 9.87
N LEU A 49 -9.86 0.29 10.04
CA LEU A 49 -9.90 1.24 8.94
C LEU A 49 -8.69 1.06 8.02
N TYR A 50 -7.48 0.93 8.58
CA TYR A 50 -6.27 0.68 7.81
C TYR A 50 -6.36 -0.62 6.98
N GLN A 51 -6.81 -1.73 7.58
CA GLN A 51 -6.92 -3.02 6.88
C GLN A 51 -7.99 -2.95 5.77
N GLU A 52 -9.11 -2.28 6.04
CA GLU A 52 -10.21 -2.15 5.09
C GLU A 52 -9.85 -1.25 3.89
N VAL A 53 -9.15 -0.14 4.12
CA VAL A 53 -8.65 0.72 3.04
C VAL A 53 -7.61 0.00 2.21
N LYS A 54 -6.67 -0.72 2.84
CA LYS A 54 -5.68 -1.54 2.15
C LYS A 54 -6.35 -2.56 1.24
N TRP A 55 -7.38 -3.26 1.72
CA TRP A 55 -8.17 -4.20 0.93
C TRP A 55 -8.82 -3.54 -0.29
N ARG A 56 -9.49 -2.40 -0.08
CA ARG A 56 -10.17 -1.65 -1.15
C ARG A 56 -9.21 -1.13 -2.21
N LEU A 57 -8.03 -0.64 -1.81
CA LEU A 57 -7.00 -0.20 -2.74
C LEU A 57 -6.46 -1.35 -3.59
N TYR A 58 -6.22 -2.52 -2.99
CA TYR A 58 -5.89 -3.71 -3.76
C TYR A 58 -7.00 -4.04 -4.77
N CYS A 59 -8.26 -4.09 -4.33
CA CYS A 59 -9.38 -4.38 -5.24
C CYS A 59 -9.48 -3.37 -6.37
N ASN A 60 -9.28 -2.09 -6.08
CA ASN A 60 -9.37 -1.01 -7.06
C ASN A 60 -8.31 -1.11 -8.17
N HIS A 61 -7.10 -1.55 -7.82
CA HIS A 61 -5.96 -1.58 -8.74
C HIS A 61 -5.53 -2.98 -9.17
N CYS A 62 -6.18 -4.04 -8.68
CA CYS A 62 -5.65 -5.41 -8.76
C CYS A 62 -5.26 -5.86 -10.17
N ASP A 63 -6.09 -5.54 -11.17
CA ASP A 63 -5.97 -5.91 -12.57
C ASP A 63 -5.22 -4.88 -13.43
N VAL A 64 -4.77 -3.78 -12.84
CA VAL A 64 -4.09 -2.70 -13.55
C VAL A 64 -2.63 -3.12 -13.81
N PRO A 65 -2.15 -3.09 -15.07
CA PRO A 65 -0.75 -3.36 -15.37
C PRO A 65 0.20 -2.34 -14.73
N VAL A 66 1.31 -2.82 -14.18
CA VAL A 66 2.34 -1.95 -13.58
C VAL A 66 3.18 -1.34 -14.70
N LYS A 67 3.50 -0.05 -14.56
CA LYS A 67 4.44 0.65 -15.42
C LYS A 67 5.67 1.09 -14.63
N ASN A 68 6.84 1.02 -15.26
CA ASN A 68 8.06 1.62 -14.71
C ASN A 68 8.04 3.15 -14.85
N CYS A 69 9.07 3.80 -14.31
CA CYS A 69 9.22 5.27 -14.32
C CYS A 69 9.36 5.88 -15.72
N MET A 70 9.55 5.07 -16.76
CA MET A 70 9.58 5.50 -18.15
C MET A 70 8.22 5.30 -18.85
N GLY A 71 7.16 4.99 -18.09
CA GLY A 71 5.82 4.70 -18.61
C GLY A 71 5.70 3.36 -19.32
N ARG A 72 6.72 2.49 -19.27
CA ARG A 72 6.71 1.19 -19.94
C ARG A 72 6.03 0.15 -19.06
N GLU A 73 5.03 -0.53 -19.63
CA GLU A 73 4.34 -1.63 -18.96
C GLU A 73 5.28 -2.81 -18.70
N LEU A 74 5.23 -3.32 -17.48
CA LEU A 74 5.94 -4.51 -17.05
C LEU A 74 5.08 -5.74 -17.35
N ARG A 75 5.58 -6.60 -18.25
CA ARG A 75 4.80 -7.74 -18.76
C ARG A 75 4.40 -8.68 -17.64
N GLY A 76 3.09 -8.91 -17.52
CA GLY A 76 2.52 -9.90 -16.62
C GLY A 76 2.56 -9.51 -15.15
N VAL A 77 2.86 -8.25 -14.83
CA VAL A 77 2.85 -7.71 -13.47
C VAL A 77 1.69 -6.72 -13.35
N THR A 78 0.85 -6.91 -12.33
CA THR A 78 -0.24 -5.98 -11.98
C THR A 78 -0.11 -5.53 -10.54
N TYR A 79 -0.78 -4.43 -10.16
CA TYR A 79 -0.69 -3.91 -8.79
C TYR A 79 -1.23 -4.88 -7.73
N GLY A 80 -2.12 -5.81 -8.09
CA GLY A 80 -2.57 -6.89 -7.19
C GLY A 80 -1.47 -7.89 -6.78
N MET A 81 -0.31 -7.85 -7.47
CA MET A 81 0.85 -8.70 -7.19
C MET A 81 1.91 -7.98 -6.34
N LEU A 82 1.81 -6.66 -6.19
CA LEU A 82 2.81 -5.83 -5.53
C LEU A 82 2.53 -5.68 -4.04
N ASP A 83 3.56 -5.33 -3.26
CA ASP A 83 3.38 -4.89 -1.88
C ASP A 83 2.74 -3.51 -1.84
N LEU A 84 1.73 -3.34 -0.99
CA LEU A 84 1.09 -2.07 -0.70
C LEU A 84 1.45 -1.62 0.73
N LYS A 85 2.15 -0.48 0.83
CA LYS A 85 2.64 0.08 2.08
C LYS A 85 1.98 1.41 2.39
N VAL A 86 1.80 1.72 3.67
CA VAL A 86 1.45 3.08 4.10
C VAL A 86 2.69 3.97 3.99
N PHE A 87 2.55 5.14 3.37
CA PHE A 87 3.66 6.09 3.24
C PHE A 87 3.35 7.47 3.81
N TYR A 88 2.08 7.71 4.17
CA TYR A 88 1.64 8.96 4.75
C TYR A 88 0.47 8.72 5.70
N LEU A 89 0.58 9.30 6.88
CA LEU A 89 -0.48 9.42 7.88
C LEU A 89 -0.39 10.81 8.49
N LYS A 90 -1.52 11.50 8.51
CA LYS A 90 -1.70 12.76 9.23
C LYS A 90 -2.97 12.67 10.06
N TYR A 91 -2.96 13.19 11.28
CA TYR A 91 -4.17 13.28 12.11
C TYR A 91 -4.15 14.57 12.94
N GLU A 92 -5.04 15.49 12.61
CA GLU A 92 -5.13 16.81 13.23
C GLU A 92 -6.59 17.25 13.31
N ASN A 93 -6.97 17.92 14.40
CA ASN A 93 -8.32 18.49 14.58
C ASN A 93 -9.46 17.47 14.36
N GLY A 94 -9.26 16.22 14.79
CA GLY A 94 -10.25 15.14 14.67
C GLY A 94 -10.35 14.49 13.29
N LYS A 95 -9.58 14.98 12.31
CA LYS A 95 -9.55 14.47 10.93
C LYS A 95 -8.20 13.85 10.63
N GLY A 96 -8.22 12.73 9.92
CA GLY A 96 -7.03 12.05 9.47
C GLY A 96 -6.96 11.89 7.97
N GLU A 97 -5.75 11.67 7.49
CA GLU A 97 -5.44 11.26 6.12
C GLU A 97 -4.52 10.05 6.18
N LEU A 98 -4.80 9.06 5.34
CA LEU A 98 -4.02 7.84 5.25
C LEU A 98 -3.80 7.53 3.77
N ALA A 99 -2.54 7.48 3.33
CA ALA A 99 -2.19 7.20 1.94
C ALA A 99 -1.17 6.07 1.82
N TYR A 100 -1.29 5.35 0.70
CA TYR A 100 -0.57 4.13 0.42
C TYR A 100 0.14 4.20 -0.92
N THR A 101 1.19 3.41 -1.05
CA THR A 101 1.99 3.30 -2.27
C THR A 101 2.33 1.85 -2.54
N PHE A 102 2.37 1.49 -3.81
CA PHE A 102 2.80 0.17 -4.24
C PHE A 102 4.32 0.14 -4.41
N ILE A 103 4.94 -0.95 -3.97
CA ILE A 103 6.38 -1.18 -4.06
C ILE A 103 6.64 -2.18 -5.18
N TYR A 104 7.57 -1.84 -6.06
CA TYR A 104 8.07 -2.73 -7.11
C TYR A 104 9.60 -2.72 -7.08
N ASP A 105 10.22 -3.90 -7.11
CA ASP A 105 11.68 -4.08 -7.01
C ASP A 105 12.29 -3.20 -5.91
N ASN A 106 11.76 -3.29 -4.68
CA ASN A 106 12.24 -2.56 -3.51
C ASN A 106 12.21 -1.03 -3.61
N SER A 107 11.52 -0.49 -4.62
CA SER A 107 11.41 0.94 -4.85
C SER A 107 9.94 1.38 -4.84
N LEU A 108 9.72 2.65 -4.46
CA LEU A 108 8.41 3.28 -4.62
C LEU A 108 8.05 3.27 -6.11
N GLN A 109 6.86 2.75 -6.46
CA GLN A 109 6.41 2.84 -7.84
C GLN A 109 6.26 4.32 -8.21
N CYS A 110 6.83 4.67 -9.37
CA CYS A 110 7.07 6.06 -9.72
C CYS A 110 5.82 6.92 -9.88
N SER A 111 4.66 6.33 -10.21
CA SER A 111 3.44 7.10 -10.45
C SER A 111 2.23 6.19 -10.73
N LEU A 112 1.18 6.31 -9.90
CA LEU A 112 -0.17 5.83 -10.23
C LEU A 112 -0.89 6.82 -11.18
N GLU A 113 -0.28 7.94 -11.54
CA GLU A 113 -0.92 9.01 -12.31
C GLU A 113 -1.25 8.57 -13.74
N GLU A 114 -0.50 7.60 -14.27
CA GLU A 114 -0.72 7.03 -15.61
C GLU A 114 -1.71 5.85 -15.61
N VAL A 115 -2.25 5.47 -14.45
CA VAL A 115 -3.27 4.43 -14.36
C VAL A 115 -4.59 4.99 -14.90
N PRO A 116 -5.17 4.42 -15.97
CA PRO A 116 -6.47 4.85 -16.48
C PRO A 116 -7.56 4.63 -15.42
N GLY A 117 -8.32 5.68 -15.09
CA GLY A 117 -9.46 5.60 -14.16
C GLY A 117 -9.23 6.24 -12.78
N ASN A 118 -9.81 5.64 -11.74
CA ASN A 118 -9.77 6.14 -10.35
C ASN A 118 -8.36 5.96 -9.75
N LYS A 119 -7.55 7.01 -9.85
CA LYS A 119 -6.18 7.13 -9.31
C LYS A 119 -6.13 7.21 -7.78
N ILE A 120 -6.99 6.49 -7.07
CA ILE A 120 -7.13 6.64 -5.63
C ILE A 120 -6.00 5.90 -4.93
N HIS A 121 -5.28 6.56 -4.03
CA HIS A 121 -4.20 5.92 -3.25
C HIS A 121 -4.37 6.08 -1.73
N GLY A 122 -5.44 6.73 -1.28
CA GLY A 122 -5.65 7.00 0.14
C GLY A 122 -7.03 7.53 0.43
N ILE A 123 -7.26 7.85 1.71
CA ILE A 123 -8.52 8.40 2.20
C ILE A 123 -8.29 9.52 3.22
N GLY A 124 -9.23 10.44 3.29
CA GLY A 124 -9.49 11.25 4.48
C GLY A 124 -10.54 10.57 5.37
N PHE A 125 -10.40 10.66 6.69
CA PHE A 125 -11.28 9.99 7.65
C PHE A 125 -11.51 10.80 8.93
N VAL A 126 -12.53 10.42 9.68
CA VAL A 126 -12.69 10.73 11.11
C VAL A 126 -12.42 9.43 11.86
N LYS A 127 -11.73 9.50 13.00
CA LYS A 127 -11.28 8.30 13.76
C LYS A 127 -12.42 7.28 14.00
N ASP A 128 -13.60 7.76 14.38
CA ASP A 128 -14.77 6.91 14.65
C ASP A 128 -15.75 6.84 13.46
N GLY A 129 -15.33 7.33 12.30
CA GLY A 129 -16.11 7.33 11.09
C GLY A 129 -16.18 5.94 10.47
N ILE A 130 -17.40 5.50 10.13
CA ILE A 130 -17.65 4.21 9.47
C ILE A 130 -17.24 4.27 7.98
N LYS A 131 -17.14 5.47 7.40
CA LYS A 131 -16.85 5.71 5.98
C LYS A 131 -15.76 6.77 5.79
N PRO A 132 -14.95 6.67 4.72
CA PRO A 132 -14.07 7.76 4.29
C PRO A 132 -14.83 9.08 4.11
N LEU A 133 -14.22 10.19 4.51
CA LEU A 133 -14.71 11.55 4.22
C LEU A 133 -14.46 11.93 2.76
N TYR A 134 -13.30 11.53 2.23
CA TYR A 134 -12.88 11.78 0.86
C TYR A 134 -11.82 10.76 0.44
N TYR A 135 -11.57 10.65 -0.86
CA TYR A 135 -10.50 9.85 -1.41
C TYR A 135 -9.36 10.75 -1.88
N ILE A 136 -8.12 10.30 -1.66
CA ILE A 136 -6.91 11.01 -2.09
C ILE A 136 -6.51 10.47 -3.46
N SER A 137 -6.34 11.38 -4.43
CA SER A 137 -5.91 11.06 -5.80
C SER A 137 -4.39 11.04 -5.91
N ALA A 138 -3.86 10.10 -6.68
CA ALA A 138 -2.49 10.06 -7.13
C ALA A 138 -2.37 10.88 -8.42
N GLY A 139 -1.77 12.07 -8.32
CA GLY A 139 -1.42 12.93 -9.46
C GLY A 139 -2.29 14.15 -9.68
N GLU A 140 -3.43 14.24 -9.02
CA GLU A 140 -4.19 15.47 -8.96
C GLU A 140 -4.09 15.99 -7.52
N ALA A 141 -3.81 17.28 -7.35
CA ALA A 141 -3.82 17.95 -6.05
C ALA A 141 -5.26 18.10 -5.50
N GLY A 142 -6.04 17.03 -5.55
CA GLY A 142 -7.48 17.04 -5.41
C GLY A 142 -8.02 15.83 -4.66
N HIS A 143 -9.08 16.09 -3.89
CA HIS A 143 -9.91 15.06 -3.29
C HIS A 143 -10.93 14.56 -4.31
N ILE A 144 -11.05 13.25 -4.46
CA ILE A 144 -12.10 12.65 -5.28
C ILE A 144 -13.33 12.43 -4.38
N SER A 145 -14.42 13.15 -4.68
CA SER A 145 -15.74 12.81 -4.15
C SER A 145 -16.39 11.77 -5.04
N ILE A 146 -16.72 10.60 -4.51
CA ILE A 146 -17.43 9.58 -5.26
C ILE A 146 -18.88 9.57 -4.79
N LYS A 147 -19.79 10.02 -5.66
CA LYS A 147 -21.23 9.98 -5.40
C LYS A 147 -21.80 8.59 -5.67
N CYS A 148 -21.56 7.64 -4.77
CA CYS A 148 -22.28 6.37 -4.72
C CYS A 148 -23.18 6.24 -3.48
N ASP A 149 -23.10 7.22 -2.60
CA ASP A 149 -23.93 7.39 -1.39
C ASP A 149 -25.40 7.70 -1.70
N THR A 150 -25.72 8.12 -2.93
CA THR A 150 -27.10 8.31 -3.41
C THR A 150 -27.68 7.09 -4.14
N MET A 151 -26.89 6.03 -4.37
CA MET A 151 -27.38 4.82 -5.04
C MET A 151 -28.17 3.97 -4.05
N ALA A 152 -29.32 3.45 -4.48
CA ALA A 152 -30.18 2.60 -3.65
C ALA A 152 -29.49 1.29 -3.26
N ASP A 153 -28.57 0.81 -4.10
CA ASP A 153 -27.69 -0.32 -3.82
C ASP A 153 -26.23 0.07 -4.08
N ILE A 154 -25.38 -0.14 -3.07
CA ILE A 154 -23.93 0.10 -3.15
C ILE A 154 -23.26 -0.85 -4.15
N SER A 155 -23.89 -2.00 -4.45
CA SER A 155 -23.41 -2.99 -5.41
C SER A 155 -23.32 -2.42 -6.84
N GLU A 156 -24.14 -1.42 -7.16
CA GLU A 156 -24.17 -0.75 -8.46
C GLU A 156 -23.08 0.32 -8.63
N CYS A 157 -22.33 0.63 -7.57
CA CYS A 157 -21.29 1.63 -7.62
C CYS A 157 -20.12 1.17 -8.53
N PRO A 158 -19.75 1.93 -9.57
CA PRO A 158 -18.73 1.51 -10.53
C PRO A 158 -17.32 1.50 -9.93
N THR A 159 -17.09 2.19 -8.81
CA THR A 159 -15.77 2.18 -8.18
C THR A 159 -15.58 0.98 -7.25
N ARG A 160 -14.48 0.29 -7.50
CA ARG A 160 -14.01 -0.84 -6.67
C ARG A 160 -13.55 -0.40 -5.28
N MET A 161 -13.28 0.90 -5.09
CA MET A 161 -13.05 1.48 -3.76
C MET A 161 -14.28 1.42 -2.86
N ILE A 162 -15.50 1.51 -3.42
CA ILE A 162 -16.75 1.49 -2.63
C ILE A 162 -17.37 0.09 -2.65
N ASN A 163 -17.38 -0.56 -3.82
CA ASN A 163 -17.79 -1.94 -3.96
C ASN A 163 -16.61 -2.82 -4.40
N PRO A 164 -15.83 -3.39 -3.47
CA PRO A 164 -14.73 -4.29 -3.82
C PRO A 164 -15.22 -5.65 -4.37
N ASP A 165 -16.51 -5.97 -4.23
CA ASP A 165 -17.11 -7.24 -4.64
C ASP A 165 -17.58 -7.27 -6.10
N GLN A 166 -16.85 -6.59 -6.98
CA GLN A 166 -17.18 -6.62 -8.40
C GLN A 166 -16.68 -7.91 -9.07
N PRO A 167 -17.39 -8.47 -10.07
CA PRO A 167 -16.98 -9.70 -10.77
C PRO A 167 -15.56 -9.65 -11.36
N VAL A 168 -15.10 -8.45 -11.77
CA VAL A 168 -13.75 -8.25 -12.30
C VAL A 168 -12.66 -8.56 -11.26
N VAL A 169 -12.88 -8.18 -9.99
CA VAL A 169 -11.97 -8.45 -8.88
C VAL A 169 -11.90 -9.95 -8.61
N ARG A 170 -13.07 -10.62 -8.54
CA ARG A 170 -13.15 -12.09 -8.37
C ARG A 170 -12.42 -12.82 -9.49
N LYS A 171 -12.67 -12.44 -10.74
CA LYS A 171 -12.00 -13.03 -11.91
C LYS A 171 -10.49 -12.84 -11.85
N PHE A 172 -10.02 -11.66 -11.44
CA PHE A 172 -8.60 -11.39 -11.29
C PHE A 172 -7.96 -12.27 -10.20
N LEU A 173 -8.58 -12.34 -9.02
CA LEU A 173 -8.09 -13.12 -7.88
C LEU A 173 -7.95 -14.61 -8.24
N LEU A 174 -8.97 -15.20 -8.87
CA LEU A 174 -8.94 -16.60 -9.30
C LEU A 174 -7.85 -16.85 -10.35
N LYS A 175 -7.74 -15.98 -11.35
CA LYS A 175 -6.75 -16.14 -12.43
C LYS A 175 -5.31 -16.01 -11.95
N ASN A 176 -5.06 -15.21 -10.92
CA ASN A 176 -3.71 -14.86 -10.47
C ASN A 176 -3.39 -15.37 -9.06
N ARG A 177 -4.16 -16.32 -8.52
CA ARG A 177 -4.05 -16.83 -7.13
C ARG A 177 -2.61 -17.04 -6.65
N ASN A 178 -1.78 -17.68 -7.47
CA ASN A 178 -0.38 -18.01 -7.17
C ASN A 178 0.63 -16.86 -7.33
N LYS A 179 0.18 -15.68 -7.77
CA LYS A 179 1.00 -14.48 -7.98
C LYS A 179 0.51 -13.29 -7.15
N LEU A 180 -0.57 -13.45 -6.40
CA LEU A 180 -1.10 -12.40 -5.56
C LEU A 180 -0.09 -12.03 -4.48
N ASN A 181 -0.11 -10.76 -4.08
CA ASN A 181 0.53 -10.35 -2.84
C ASN A 181 0.06 -11.26 -1.67
N PRO A 182 0.96 -11.75 -0.78
CA PRO A 182 0.58 -12.68 0.27
C PRO A 182 -0.52 -12.16 1.22
N TRP A 183 -0.45 -10.88 1.60
CA TRP A 183 -1.49 -10.27 2.43
C TRP A 183 -2.82 -10.20 1.67
N PHE A 184 -2.80 -9.84 0.38
CA PHE A 184 -4.01 -9.76 -0.43
C PHE A 184 -4.64 -11.13 -0.66
N HIS A 185 -3.83 -12.16 -0.91
CA HIS A 185 -4.28 -13.56 -0.99
C HIS A 185 -4.98 -13.98 0.31
N MET A 186 -4.34 -13.77 1.46
CA MET A 186 -4.91 -14.10 2.77
C MET A 186 -6.25 -13.40 3.00
N GLN A 187 -6.36 -12.11 2.68
CA GLN A 187 -7.63 -11.38 2.83
C GLN A 187 -8.71 -11.85 1.85
N ALA A 188 -8.33 -12.23 0.62
CA ALA A 188 -9.26 -12.79 -0.36
C ALA A 188 -9.83 -14.13 0.10
N VAL A 189 -9.02 -14.99 0.73
CA VAL A 189 -9.48 -16.22 1.38
C VAL A 189 -10.41 -15.89 2.56
N LYS A 190 -9.96 -15.03 3.49
CA LYS A 190 -10.76 -14.61 4.67
C LYS A 190 -12.13 -14.02 4.29
N ARG A 191 -12.23 -13.37 3.14
CA ARG A 191 -13.47 -12.74 2.63
C ARG A 191 -14.28 -13.63 1.71
N GLY A 192 -13.87 -14.88 1.47
CA GLY A 192 -14.59 -15.84 0.60
C GLY A 192 -14.52 -15.53 -0.89
N PHE A 193 -13.50 -14.79 -1.34
CA PHE A 193 -13.23 -14.57 -2.77
C PHE A 193 -12.40 -15.71 -3.38
N LEU A 194 -11.65 -16.42 -2.54
CA LEU A 194 -10.85 -17.59 -2.89
C LEU A 194 -11.17 -18.74 -1.93
N PRO A 195 -11.07 -20.00 -2.37
CA PRO A 195 -11.14 -21.14 -1.47
C PRO A 195 -9.91 -21.16 -0.54
N GLU A 196 -10.12 -21.69 0.67
CA GLU A 196 -9.02 -22.11 1.54
C GLU A 196 -8.15 -23.16 0.82
N ASP A 197 -6.84 -23.07 1.00
CA ASP A 197 -5.88 -24.04 0.46
C ASP A 197 -5.94 -25.39 1.19
#